data_AF-A0A6N9PAH3-F1
#
_entry.id   AF-A0A6N9PAH3-F1
#
_cell.length_a   1.000
_cell.length_b   1.000
_cell.length_c   1.000
_cell.angle_alpha   90.00
_cell.angle_beta   90.00
_cell.angle_gamma   90.00
#
_symmetry.space_group_name_H-M   'P 1'
#
loop_
_entity.id
_entity.type
_entity.pdbx_description
1 polymer ?
#
loop_
_entity_poly.entity_id
_entity_poly.type
_entity_poly.pdbx_seq_one_letter_code
_entity_poly.pdbx_strand_id
1 'polypeptide(L)' 'QEEQENIRKAVEEKRPEDFGLTGKLWTLGRTRQYIQKQFHKGINERTLSDYMKRWGMSCQRPAKRARKQNPTGI' A
#
# COMPACT_ATOMS: atom_id res chain seq x y z
N GLN A 1 8.52 16.75 -7.56
CA GLN A 1 7.16 16.36 -7.09
C GLN A 1 6.43 15.43 -8.07
N GLU A 2 6.94 15.22 -9.28
CA GLU A 2 6.28 14.43 -10.33
C GLU A 2 6.01 12.96 -9.95
N GLU A 3 6.94 12.28 -9.26
CA GLU A 3 6.74 10.89 -8.81
C GLU A 3 5.52 10.74 -7.90
N GLN A 4 5.32 11.68 -6.98
CA GLN A 4 4.21 11.68 -6.02
C GLN A 4 2.86 11.85 -6.73
N GLU A 5 2.77 12.77 -7.68
CA GLU A 5 1.58 12.99 -8.49
C GLU A 5 1.27 11.79 -9.40
N ASN A 6 2.30 11.15 -9.98
CA ASN A 6 2.12 9.93 -10.77
C ASN A 6 1.61 8.77 -9.93
N ILE A 7 2.12 8.60 -8.70
CA ILE A 7 1.60 7.58 -7.78
C ILE A 7 0.14 7.90 -7.41
N ARG A 8 -0.17 9.16 -7.10
CA ARG A 8 -1.53 9.59 -6.78
C ARG A 8 -2.50 9.31 -7.93
N LYS A 9 -2.18 9.74 -9.15
CA LYS A 9 -2.97 9.46 -10.35
C LYS A 9 -3.14 7.97 -10.60
N ALA A 10 -2.07 7.18 -10.46
CA ALA A 10 -2.16 5.73 -10.61
C ALA A 10 -3.06 5.09 -9.55
N VAL A 11 -3.04 5.58 -8.31
CA VAL A 11 -3.91 5.06 -7.24
C VAL A 11 -5.37 5.49 -7.44
N GLU A 12 -5.61 6.68 -7.99
CA GLU A 12 -6.94 7.26 -8.22
C GLU A 12 -7.61 6.73 -9.49
N GLU A 13 -6.89 6.63 -10.61
CA GLU A 13 -7.42 6.19 -11.91
C GLU A 13 -7.33 4.67 -12.12
N LYS A 14 -6.35 4.00 -11.51
CA LYS A 14 -6.05 2.58 -11.80
C LYS A 14 -6.25 1.68 -10.60
N ARG A 15 -6.53 0.41 -10.89
CA ARG A 15 -6.62 -0.66 -9.91
C ARG A 15 -5.29 -1.40 -9.82
N PRO A 16 -4.94 -1.99 -8.66
CA PRO A 16 -3.71 -2.77 -8.53
C PRO A 16 -3.63 -3.92 -9.54
N GLU A 17 -4.79 -4.46 -9.93
CA GLU A 17 -4.95 -5.54 -10.92
C GLU A 17 -4.34 -5.17 -12.29
N ASP A 18 -4.42 -3.90 -12.71
CA ASP A 18 -3.86 -3.38 -13.96
C ASP A 18 -2.33 -3.49 -14.00
N PHE A 19 -1.70 -3.49 -12.82
CA PHE A 19 -0.24 -3.58 -12.65
C PHE A 19 0.23 -5.00 -12.31
N GLY A 20 -0.64 -6.00 -12.46
CA GLY A 20 -0.35 -7.39 -12.11
C GLY A 20 -0.20 -7.60 -10.60
N LEU A 21 -0.74 -6.70 -9.77
CA LEU A 21 -0.80 -6.89 -8.32
C LEU A 21 -2.08 -7.65 -7.98
N THR A 22 -1.93 -8.82 -7.37
CA THR A 22 -3.07 -9.67 -6.99
C THR A 22 -3.90 -8.98 -5.92
N GLY A 23 -5.09 -8.46 -6.26
CA GLY A 23 -6.10 -7.93 -5.32
C GLY A 23 -6.72 -6.59 -5.74
N LYS A 24 -7.97 -6.36 -5.32
CA LYS A 24 -8.81 -5.22 -5.77
C LYS A 24 -8.55 -3.89 -5.06
N LEU A 25 -7.74 -3.87 -4.00
CA LEU A 25 -7.56 -2.73 -3.11
C LEU A 25 -6.09 -2.31 -3.00
N TRP A 26 -5.85 -1.00 -3.02
CA TRP A 26 -4.57 -0.38 -2.72
C TRP A 26 -4.22 -0.55 -1.25
N THR A 27 -3.24 -1.43 -0.99
CA THR A 27 -2.62 -1.63 0.33
C THR A 27 -1.22 -1.01 0.34
N LEU A 28 -0.64 -0.77 1.51
CA LEU A 28 0.73 -0.22 1.62
C LEU A 28 1.74 -1.11 0.89
N GLY A 29 1.63 -2.43 1.05
CA GLY A 29 2.49 -3.39 0.36
C GLY A 29 2.34 -3.37 -1.16
N ARG A 30 1.11 -3.23 -1.67
CA ARG A 30 0.86 -3.14 -3.12
C ARG A 30 1.38 -1.85 -3.72
N THR A 31 1.15 -0.73 -3.05
CA THR A 31 1.67 0.57 -3.48
C THR A 31 3.19 0.58 -3.45
N ARG A 32 3.82 -0.04 -2.44
CA ARG A 32 5.27 -0.24 -2.39
C ARG A 32 5.77 -1.05 -3.59
N GLN A 33 5.11 -2.16 -3.90
CA GLN A 33 5.51 -3.00 -5.03
C GLN A 33 5.31 -2.29 -6.38
N TYR A 34 4.25 -1.49 -6.52
CA TYR A 34 4.03 -0.63 -7.69
C TYR A 34 5.16 0.39 -7.85
N ILE A 35 5.52 1.11 -6.78
CA ILE A 35 6.60 2.09 -6.81
C ILE A 35 7.94 1.43 -7.15
N GLN A 36 8.19 0.25 -6.57
CA GLN A 36 9.41 -0.50 -6.87
C GLN A 36 9.46 -0.94 -8.33
N LYS A 37 8.34 -1.27 -8.96
CA LYS A 37 8.29 -1.64 -10.39
C LYS A 37 8.39 -0.44 -11.34
N GLN A 38 7.71 0.67 -11.03
CA GLN A 38 7.70 1.84 -11.92
C GLN A 38 8.91 2.74 -11.75
N PHE A 39 9.34 2.97 -10.51
CA PHE A 39 10.43 3.90 -10.20
C PHE A 39 11.72 3.20 -9.81
N HIS A 40 11.74 1.85 -9.73
CA HIS A 40 12.89 1.06 -9.27
C HIS A 40 13.45 1.53 -7.91
N LYS A 41 12.59 2.11 -7.07
CA LYS A 41 12.94 2.65 -5.74
C LYS A 41 12.30 1.86 -4.62
N GLY A 42 13.11 1.53 -3.61
CA GLY A 42 12.65 0.90 -2.38
C GLY A 42 12.17 1.93 -1.35
N ILE A 43 10.88 2.29 -1.38
CA ILE A 43 10.28 3.17 -0.37
C ILE A 43 9.79 2.34 0.83
N ASN A 44 9.98 2.88 2.05
CA ASN A 44 9.46 2.31 3.29
C ASN A 44 7.94 2.49 3.40
N GLU A 45 7.27 1.50 3.99
CA GLU A 45 5.80 1.53 4.20
C GLU A 45 5.35 2.74 5.04
N ARG A 46 6.20 3.21 5.97
CA ARG A 46 5.92 4.42 6.76
C ARG A 46 5.86 5.68 5.91
N THR A 47 6.80 5.85 4.97
CA THR A 47 6.83 6.98 4.04
C THR A 47 5.63 6.95 3.11
N LEU A 48 5.28 5.76 2.61
CA LEU A 48 4.07 5.54 1.82
C LEU A 48 2.79 5.89 2.58
N SER A 49 2.71 5.50 3.86
CA SER A 49 1.58 5.86 4.71
C SER A 49 1.47 7.37 4.93
N ASP A 50 2.59 8.08 5.00
CA ASP A 50 2.63 9.53 5.14
C ASP A 50 2.15 10.23 3.87
N TYR A 51 2.64 9.78 2.70
CA TYR A 51 2.19 10.27 1.39
C TYR A 51 0.69 10.06 1.18
N MET A 52 0.18 8.87 1.50
CA MET A 52 -1.25 8.57 1.38
C MET A 52 -2.09 9.42 2.33
N LYS A 53 -1.66 9.62 3.59
CA LYS A 53 -2.33 10.53 4.53
C LYS A 53 -2.36 11.96 3.99
N ARG A 54 -1.26 12.42 3.40
CA ARG A 54 -1.15 13.76 2.80
C ARG A 54 -2.10 13.94 1.61
N TRP A 55 -2.38 12.88 0.86
CA TRP A 55 -3.37 12.90 -0.23
C TRP A 55 -4.81 12.62 0.24
N GLY A 56 -5.05 12.49 1.55
CA GLY A 56 -6.38 12.15 2.09
C GLY A 56 -6.83 10.72 1.81
N MET A 57 -5.93 9.85 1.33
CA MET A 57 -6.24 8.46 1.01
C MET A 57 -6.07 7.58 2.25
N SER A 58 -7.13 6.86 2.61
CA SER A 58 -7.08 5.89 3.71
C SER A 58 -6.55 4.56 3.18
N CYS A 59 -5.31 4.21 3.54
CA CYS A 59 -4.78 2.91 3.17
C CYS A 59 -5.49 1.80 3.96
N GLN A 60 -6.20 0.93 3.26
CA GLN A 60 -6.73 -0.31 3.82
C GLN A 60 -5.54 -1.19 4.21
N ARG A 61 -5.22 -1.24 5.51
CA ARG A 61 -4.22 -2.18 6.02
C ARG A 61 -4.80 -3.57 5.89
N PRO A 62 -4.10 -4.56 5.29
CA PRO A 62 -4.57 -5.93 5.33
C PRO A 62 -4.84 -6.28 6.78
N ALA A 63 -6.05 -6.77 7.07
CA ALA A 63 -6.51 -7.04 8.42
C ALA A 63 -5.39 -7.78 9.16
N LYS A 64 -4.79 -7.09 10.13
CA LYS A 64 -3.68 -7.61 10.92
C LYS A 64 -4.23 -8.92 11.50
N ARG A 65 -3.67 -10.06 11.06
CA ARG A 65 -4.11 -11.39 11.52
C ARG A 65 -4.15 -11.32 13.04
N ALA A 66 -5.35 -11.31 13.61
CA ALA A 66 -5.51 -11.32 15.06
C ALA A 66 -4.99 -12.68 15.50
N ARG A 67 -3.71 -12.73 15.90
CA ARG A 67 -3.19 -13.89 16.61
C ARG A 67 -3.89 -13.85 17.97
N LYS A 68 -5.08 -14.46 18.06
CA LYS A 68 -5.65 -14.87 19.35
C LYS A 68 -4.61 -15.81 19.95
N GLN A 69 -3.69 -15.24 20.73
CA GLN A 69 -2.90 -16.00 21.66
C GLN A 69 -3.91 -16.42 22.72
N ASN A 70 -4.43 -17.63 22.61
CA ASN A 70 -5.05 -18.29 23.74
C ASN A 70 -3.88 -18.79 24.59
N PRO A 71 -3.57 -18.19 25.75
CA PRO A 71 -2.77 -18.90 26.74
C PRO A 71 -3.70 -19.93 27.38
N THR A 72 -3.84 -21.09 26.76
CA THR A 72 -4.31 -22.28 27.48
C THR A 72 -3.07 -22.96 28.04
N GLY A 73 -2.82 -22.66 29.31
CA GLY A 73 -1.74 -23.15 30.15
C GLY A 73 -1.74 -22.21 31.35
N ILE A 74 -2.21 -22.58 32.53
CA ILE A 74 -2.19 -23.88 33.24
C ILE A 74 -3.51 -24.03 33.99
#